data_AF-A0A382CFT3-F1
#
_entry.id   AF-A0A382CFT3-F1
#
_cell.length_a   1.000
_cell.length_b   1.000
_cell.length_c   1.000
_cell.angle_alpha   90.00
_cell.angle_beta   90.00
_cell.angle_gamma   90.00
#
_symmetry.space_group_name_H-M   'P 1'
#
loop_
_entity.id
_entity.type
_entity.pdbx_description
1 polymer ?
#
loop_
_entity_poly.entity_id
_entity_poly.type
_entity_poly.pdbx_seq_one_letter_code
_entity_poly.pdbx_strand_id
1 'polypeptide(L)'
;MTSSRSTRLTADIRSQSEYLGRLVIEFDDQPNSGHVVSILWTAVAAYSLMVAIVGLLGYFFGDFLVLWITARSRPQPAAADVGRTADSSIDESTSCTLLAVKLTPHRLIPSQALLEQCQQLHGNLVEIARGEYETQFRSAQQLPNCLEFTIFIEHLVTASEGRLQAKMALAQGLLEDHESIAKRVRYMASLSPGKPLISRSTYDEMTRRAIEKEQPHDDPNFRHYDIQPFHSPLASDIELFCLDADHKEQLR
;
A
#
# COMPACT_ATOMS: atom_id res chain seq x y z
N MET A 1 51.64 -33.93 3.66
CA MET A 1 51.91 -35.38 3.80
C MET A 1 51.90 -35.71 5.28
N THR A 2 50.72 -35.93 5.85
CA THR A 2 50.55 -36.34 7.26
C THR A 2 50.38 -37.85 7.27
N SER A 3 51.36 -38.55 7.82
CA SER A 3 51.32 -40.01 7.97
C SER A 3 50.12 -40.40 8.84
N SER A 4 49.18 -41.14 8.25
CA SER A 4 48.13 -41.85 9.01
C SER A 4 48.83 -42.77 10.01
N ARG A 5 48.47 -42.64 11.29
CA ARG A 5 49.03 -43.45 12.37
C ARG A 5 48.12 -44.66 12.53
N SER A 6 48.27 -45.67 11.69
CA SER A 6 47.52 -46.92 11.86
C SER A 6 48.01 -47.61 13.14
N THR A 7 47.10 -47.81 14.08
CA THR A 7 47.44 -48.51 15.33
C THR A 7 47.26 -50.00 15.07
N ARG A 8 48.38 -50.68 14.82
CA ARG A 8 48.39 -52.12 14.52
C ARG A 8 48.61 -52.90 15.80
N LEU A 9 47.58 -53.62 16.26
CA LEU A 9 47.65 -54.50 17.42
C LEU A 9 47.91 -55.92 16.94
N THR A 10 49.03 -56.48 17.37
CA THR A 10 49.41 -57.87 17.06
C THR A 10 49.40 -58.69 18.33
N ALA A 11 48.72 -59.84 18.28
CA ALA A 11 48.69 -60.81 19.36
C ALA A 11 49.04 -62.19 18.80
N ASP A 12 50.04 -62.83 19.38
CA ASP A 12 50.38 -64.22 19.04
C ASP A 12 49.41 -65.16 19.78
N ILE A 13 48.74 -66.04 19.03
CA ILE A 13 47.83 -67.03 19.61
C ILE A 13 48.62 -68.31 19.82
N ARG A 14 48.80 -68.69 21.09
CA ARG A 14 49.45 -69.94 21.50
C ARG A 14 48.47 -70.78 22.32
N SER A 15 48.40 -72.09 22.04
CA SER A 15 47.66 -73.06 22.86
C SER A 15 48.62 -74.16 23.27
N GLN A 16 48.68 -74.47 24.56
CA GLN A 16 49.55 -75.52 25.13
C GLN A 16 50.98 -75.52 24.56
N SER A 17 51.60 -74.34 24.52
CA SER A 17 52.97 -74.11 24.01
C SER A 17 53.20 -74.32 22.50
N GLU A 18 52.17 -74.68 21.72
CA GLU A 18 52.24 -74.69 20.26
C GLU A 18 51.80 -73.35 19.67
N TYR A 19 52.54 -72.87 18.67
CA TYR A 19 52.24 -71.64 17.96
C TYR A 19 51.18 -71.90 16.90
N LEU A 20 49.94 -71.43 17.13
CA LEU A 20 48.83 -71.61 16.18
C LEU A 20 48.77 -70.49 15.14
N GLY A 21 49.35 -69.33 15.41
CA GLY A 21 49.41 -68.23 14.46
C GLY A 21 49.46 -66.86 15.12
N ARG A 22 49.37 -65.82 14.30
CA ARG A 22 49.40 -64.43 14.73
C ARG A 22 48.13 -63.72 14.28
N LEU A 23 47.39 -63.18 15.25
CA LEU A 23 46.27 -62.30 15.00
C LEU A 23 46.81 -60.89 14.82
N VAL A 24 46.48 -60.28 13.69
CA VAL A 24 46.81 -58.89 13.40
C VAL A 24 45.50 -58.15 13.22
N ILE A 25 45.23 -57.19 14.11
CA ILE A 25 44.09 -56.28 14.00
C ILE A 25 44.65 -54.92 13.62
N GLU A 26 44.27 -54.45 12.43
CA GLU A 26 44.66 -53.15 11.90
C GLU A 26 43.43 -52.22 11.94
N PHE A 27 43.53 -51.16 12.73
CA PHE A 27 42.50 -50.13 12.80
C PHE A 27 42.81 -49.05 11.77
N ASP A 28 41.97 -48.95 10.74
CA ASP A 28 42.06 -47.88 9.74
C ASP A 28 41.43 -46.61 10.33
N ASP A 29 42.27 -45.74 10.87
CA ASP A 29 41.88 -44.44 11.42
C ASP A 29 41.83 -43.41 10.28
N GLN A 30 41.02 -43.67 9.25
CA GLN A 30 40.64 -42.63 8.30
C GLN A 30 39.56 -41.77 8.94
N PRO A 31 39.84 -40.48 9.24
CA PRO A 31 38.84 -39.60 9.82
C PRO A 31 37.76 -39.32 8.77
N ASN A 32 36.68 -40.10 8.80
CA ASN A 32 35.48 -39.89 7.99
C ASN A 32 34.73 -38.59 8.39
N SER A 33 35.27 -37.83 9.34
CA SER A 33 34.75 -36.55 9.83
C SER A 33 34.71 -35.47 8.76
N GLY A 34 35.65 -35.47 7.80
CA GLY A 34 35.66 -34.49 6.71
C GLY A 34 34.45 -34.60 5.78
N HIS A 35 34.02 -35.83 5.47
CA HIS A 35 32.85 -36.07 4.63
C HIS A 35 31.53 -35.73 5.35
N VAL A 36 31.42 -36.11 6.62
CA VAL A 36 30.20 -35.81 7.41
C VAL A 36 30.03 -34.31 7.64
N VAL A 37 31.11 -33.59 7.95
CA VAL A 37 31.08 -32.14 8.14
C VAL A 37 30.79 -31.41 6.83
N SER A 38 31.34 -31.88 5.70
CA SER A 38 31.03 -31.36 4.37
C SER A 38 29.54 -31.50 4.00
N ILE A 39 28.95 -32.67 4.27
CA ILE A 39 27.53 -32.92 4.02
C ILE A 39 26.65 -32.02 4.91
N LEU A 40 27.06 -31.80 6.16
CA LEU A 40 26.32 -30.93 7.07
C LEU A 40 26.33 -29.47 6.61
N TRP A 41 27.49 -28.94 6.18
CA TRP A 41 27.60 -27.56 5.69
C TRP A 41 26.85 -27.34 4.39
N THR A 42 26.85 -28.31 3.48
CA THR A 42 26.07 -28.23 2.24
C THR A 42 24.57 -28.25 2.50
N ALA A 43 24.11 -29.05 3.46
CA ALA A 43 22.72 -29.03 3.91
C ALA A 43 22.31 -27.68 4.49
N VAL A 44 23.12 -27.11 5.41
CA VAL A 44 22.84 -25.79 6.01
C VAL A 44 22.82 -24.69 4.96
N ALA A 45 23.77 -24.70 4.01
CA ALA A 45 23.81 -23.73 2.92
C ALA A 45 22.56 -23.83 2.03
N ALA A 46 22.13 -25.04 1.68
CA ALA A 46 20.93 -25.27 0.88
C ALA A 46 19.65 -24.78 1.59
N TYR A 47 19.51 -25.04 2.88
CA TYR A 47 18.37 -24.52 3.67
C TYR A 47 18.39 -23.00 3.77
N SER A 48 19.56 -22.38 3.98
CA SER A 48 19.68 -20.92 4.01
C SER A 48 19.29 -20.28 2.68
N LEU A 49 19.69 -20.90 1.56
CA LEU A 49 19.34 -20.44 0.22
C LEU A 49 17.84 -20.56 -0.01
N MET A 50 17.23 -21.66 0.42
CA MET A 50 15.78 -21.86 0.29
C MET A 50 15.00 -20.81 1.09
N VAL A 51 15.40 -20.53 2.33
CA VAL A 51 14.77 -19.48 3.16
C VAL A 51 14.95 -18.10 2.54
N ALA A 52 16.13 -17.80 1.98
CA ALA A 52 16.37 -16.54 1.29
C ALA A 52 15.49 -16.40 0.03
N ILE A 53 15.34 -17.46 -0.76
CA ILE A 53 14.46 -17.48 -1.94
C ILE A 53 13.00 -17.29 -1.52
N VAL A 54 12.53 -17.99 -0.48
CA VAL A 54 11.16 -17.86 0.03
C VAL A 54 10.91 -16.46 0.60
N GLY A 55 11.87 -15.90 1.35
CA GLY A 55 11.78 -14.54 1.87
C GLY A 55 11.77 -13.49 0.76
N LEU A 56 12.59 -13.69 -0.28
CA LEU A 56 12.64 -12.81 -1.44
C LEU A 56 11.36 -12.94 -2.29
N LEU A 57 10.81 -14.15 -2.43
CA LEU A 57 9.48 -14.36 -3.01
C LEU A 57 8.39 -13.66 -2.18
N GLY A 58 8.43 -13.76 -0.86
CA GLY A 58 7.48 -13.06 0.02
C GLY A 58 7.61 -11.54 -0.08
N TYR A 59 8.81 -11.01 -0.27
CA TYR A 59 9.04 -9.58 -0.45
C TYR A 59 8.54 -9.07 -1.82
N PHE A 60 8.78 -9.82 -2.89
CA PHE A 60 8.37 -9.42 -4.25
C PHE A 60 6.90 -9.74 -4.54
N PHE A 61 6.42 -10.90 -4.08
CA PHE A 61 5.12 -11.50 -4.39
C PHE A 61 4.22 -11.69 -3.17
N GLY A 62 4.55 -11.14 -1.99
CA GLY A 62 3.69 -11.21 -0.81
C GLY A 62 2.27 -10.73 -1.09
N ASP A 63 2.13 -9.62 -1.82
CA ASP A 63 0.83 -9.10 -2.27
C ASP A 63 0.14 -10.05 -3.26
N PHE A 64 0.90 -10.75 -4.11
CA PHE A 64 0.38 -11.78 -5.02
C PHE A 64 -0.09 -13.04 -4.30
N LEU A 65 0.55 -13.41 -3.18
CA LEU A 65 0.16 -14.54 -2.34
C LEU A 65 -1.12 -14.22 -1.57
N VAL A 66 -1.25 -12.99 -1.08
CA VAL A 66 -2.50 -12.47 -0.49
C VAL A 66 -3.61 -12.44 -1.54
N LEU A 67 -3.33 -11.92 -2.73
CA LEU A 67 -4.26 -11.97 -3.86
C LEU A 67 -4.60 -13.43 -4.22
N TRP A 68 -3.65 -14.36 -4.28
CA TRP A 68 -3.91 -15.75 -4.67
C TRP A 68 -4.78 -16.50 -3.65
N ILE A 69 -4.54 -16.27 -2.36
CA ILE A 69 -5.35 -16.84 -1.27
C ILE A 69 -6.78 -16.27 -1.31
N THR A 70 -6.96 -15.02 -1.74
CA THR A 70 -8.24 -14.31 -1.74
C THR A 70 -8.97 -14.32 -3.10
N ALA A 71 -8.27 -14.57 -4.21
CA ALA A 71 -8.77 -14.47 -5.59
C ALA A 71 -9.61 -15.67 -6.04
N ARG A 72 -10.16 -16.45 -5.11
CA ARG A 72 -11.01 -17.58 -5.43
C ARG A 72 -12.43 -17.14 -5.82
N SER A 73 -12.59 -16.14 -6.69
CA SER A 73 -13.85 -15.87 -7.42
C SER A 73 -13.71 -14.78 -8.50
N ARG A 74 -13.39 -15.25 -9.73
CA ARG A 74 -14.01 -14.82 -11.00
C ARG A 74 -13.73 -13.37 -11.51
N PRO A 75 -14.15 -13.03 -12.75
CA PRO A 75 -13.24 -12.63 -13.82
C PRO A 75 -13.29 -11.12 -14.14
N GLN A 76 -12.14 -10.60 -14.54
CA GLN A 76 -11.91 -9.19 -14.85
C GLN A 76 -12.37 -8.87 -16.29
N PRO A 77 -13.13 -7.78 -16.53
CA PRO A 77 -13.36 -7.29 -17.88
C PRO A 77 -12.16 -6.44 -18.36
N ALA A 78 -11.97 -6.48 -19.67
CA ALA A 78 -10.78 -6.01 -20.39
C ALA A 78 -10.60 -4.48 -20.34
N ALA A 79 -9.36 -4.06 -20.14
CA ALA A 79 -8.91 -2.68 -20.36
C ALA A 79 -8.95 -2.35 -21.86
N ALA A 80 -9.60 -1.24 -22.20
CA ALA A 80 -9.52 -0.64 -23.52
C ALA A 80 -8.30 0.30 -23.57
N ASP A 81 -7.58 0.20 -24.67
CA ASP A 81 -6.38 0.96 -25.02
C ASP A 81 -6.75 2.28 -25.74
N VAL A 82 -5.77 3.19 -25.83
CA VAL A 82 -5.65 4.35 -26.73
C VAL A 82 -6.21 5.71 -26.25
N GLY A 83 -5.31 6.69 -26.09
CA GLY A 83 -5.70 8.11 -26.18
C GLY A 83 -4.68 9.14 -25.67
N ARG A 84 -3.74 9.54 -26.52
CA ARG A 84 -2.72 10.59 -26.28
C ARG A 84 -3.34 11.99 -26.09
N THR A 85 -2.86 12.68 -25.05
CA THR A 85 -2.56 14.13 -24.94
C THR A 85 -3.57 15.16 -25.48
N ALA A 86 -4.12 15.98 -24.57
CA ALA A 86 -4.51 17.35 -24.88
C ALA A 86 -4.29 18.25 -23.66
N ASP A 87 -3.35 19.18 -23.78
CA ASP A 87 -3.24 20.36 -22.93
C ASP A 87 -4.57 21.12 -22.98
N SER A 88 -5.16 21.43 -21.82
CA SER A 88 -6.27 22.38 -21.75
C SER A 88 -6.01 23.43 -20.67
N SER A 89 -6.06 24.67 -21.13
CA SER A 89 -5.86 25.93 -20.44
C SER A 89 -6.78 26.10 -19.23
N ILE A 90 -6.18 26.37 -18.07
CA ILE A 90 -6.85 26.67 -16.81
C ILE A 90 -7.10 28.19 -16.75
N ASP A 91 -8.36 28.61 -16.63
CA ASP A 91 -8.74 29.97 -16.25
C ASP A 91 -8.23 30.25 -14.82
N GLU A 92 -7.44 31.31 -14.65
CA GLU A 92 -6.85 31.70 -13.35
C GLU A 92 -7.92 32.29 -12.42
N SER A 93 -8.53 31.43 -11.61
CA SER A 93 -9.24 31.87 -10.42
C SER A 93 -8.29 32.00 -9.23
N THR A 94 -8.49 33.05 -8.42
CA THR A 94 -7.60 33.44 -7.30
C THR A 94 -7.66 32.47 -6.11
N SER A 95 -8.69 31.64 -6.05
CA SER A 95 -8.86 30.57 -5.07
C SER A 95 -8.44 29.22 -5.66
N CYS A 96 -8.06 28.27 -4.82
CA CYS A 96 -7.83 26.88 -5.23
C CYS A 96 -8.40 25.92 -4.18
N THR A 97 -8.89 24.77 -4.66
CA THR A 97 -9.31 23.66 -3.80
C THR A 97 -8.29 22.53 -3.93
N LEU A 98 -7.80 22.05 -2.80
CA LEU A 98 -6.82 20.98 -2.72
C LEU A 98 -7.44 19.77 -2.03
N LEU A 99 -7.20 18.59 -2.58
CA LEU A 99 -7.52 17.32 -1.95
C LEU A 99 -6.26 16.46 -1.89
N ALA A 100 -5.88 16.06 -0.69
CA ALA A 100 -4.82 15.07 -0.47
C ALA A 100 -5.45 13.70 -0.23
N VAL A 101 -4.93 12.71 -0.94
CA VAL A 101 -5.42 11.34 -0.95
C VAL A 101 -4.24 10.42 -0.66
N LYS A 102 -4.35 9.64 0.42
CA LYS A 102 -3.40 8.59 0.76
C LYS A 102 -4.09 7.26 0.57
N LEU A 103 -3.65 6.50 -0.42
CA LEU A 103 -4.18 5.20 -0.78
C LEU A 103 -3.19 4.12 -0.37
N THR A 104 -3.67 3.14 0.39
CA THR A 104 -2.86 2.00 0.83
C THR A 104 -3.64 0.69 0.61
N PRO A 105 -3.03 -0.36 0.04
CA PRO A 105 -1.63 -0.48 -0.39
C PRO A 105 -1.36 0.10 -1.80
N HIS A 106 -0.14 0.63 -2.00
CA HIS A 106 0.23 1.40 -3.20
C HIS A 106 0.15 0.64 -4.54
N ARG A 107 0.26 -0.69 -4.51
CA ARG A 107 0.30 -1.53 -5.73
C ARG A 107 -1.09 -1.85 -6.30
N LEU A 108 -2.15 -1.65 -5.52
CA LEU A 108 -3.54 -1.88 -5.94
C LEU A 108 -4.19 -0.61 -6.49
N ILE A 109 -3.45 0.49 -6.57
CA ILE A 109 -3.96 1.78 -6.97
C ILE A 109 -4.06 1.81 -8.50
N PRO A 110 -5.26 2.03 -9.08
CA PRO A 110 -5.41 2.22 -10.52
C PRO A 110 -5.01 3.66 -10.85
N SER A 111 -3.70 3.91 -10.92
CA SER A 111 -3.13 5.26 -11.16
C SER A 111 -3.62 5.91 -12.45
N GLN A 112 -3.86 5.11 -13.49
CA GLN A 112 -4.42 5.58 -14.76
C GLN A 112 -5.85 6.10 -14.60
N ALA A 113 -6.73 5.34 -13.93
CA ALA A 113 -8.12 5.75 -13.72
C ALA A 113 -8.24 7.03 -12.86
N LEU A 114 -7.38 7.18 -11.85
CA LEU A 114 -7.32 8.40 -11.04
C LEU A 114 -6.90 9.62 -11.87
N LEU A 115 -5.90 9.45 -12.73
CA LEU A 115 -5.39 10.52 -13.58
C LEU A 115 -6.42 10.94 -14.63
N GLU A 116 -7.08 9.98 -15.28
CA GLU A 116 -8.16 10.23 -16.25
C GLU A 116 -9.33 10.97 -15.61
N GLN A 117 -9.82 10.50 -14.46
CA GLN A 117 -10.93 11.16 -13.78
C GLN A 117 -10.57 12.57 -13.33
N CYS A 118 -9.35 12.78 -12.82
CA CYS A 118 -8.89 14.11 -12.43
C CYS A 118 -8.81 15.06 -13.64
N GLN A 119 -8.33 14.58 -14.78
CA GLN A 119 -8.28 15.37 -16.02
C GLN A 119 -9.67 15.72 -16.55
N GLN A 120 -10.62 14.77 -16.51
CA GLN A 120 -12.02 15.02 -16.88
C GLN A 120 -12.65 16.12 -16.04
N LEU A 121 -12.29 16.18 -14.75
CA LEU A 121 -12.78 17.19 -13.81
C LEU A 121 -11.97 18.50 -13.83
N HIS A 122 -11.09 18.67 -14.82
CA HIS A 122 -10.20 19.83 -14.97
C HIS A 122 -9.31 20.08 -13.74
N GLY A 123 -8.94 19.01 -13.04
CA GLY A 123 -8.01 19.02 -11.92
C GLY A 123 -6.60 18.61 -12.33
N ASN A 124 -5.60 19.06 -11.57
CA ASN A 124 -4.22 18.62 -11.71
C ASN A 124 -3.88 17.62 -10.61
N LEU A 125 -3.54 16.38 -10.99
CA LEU A 125 -3.13 15.30 -10.08
C LEU A 125 -1.60 15.20 -10.05
N VAL A 126 -1.02 15.32 -8.85
CA VAL A 126 0.41 15.19 -8.60
C VAL A 126 0.65 14.07 -7.60
N GLU A 127 1.51 13.12 -7.95
CA GLU A 127 1.99 12.10 -7.01
C GLU A 127 3.18 12.67 -6.22
N ILE A 128 3.02 12.80 -4.90
CA ILE A 128 4.07 13.34 -4.01
C ILE A 128 4.99 12.22 -3.53
N ALA A 129 4.38 11.08 -3.21
CA ALA A 129 5.05 9.87 -2.78
C ALA A 129 4.21 8.66 -3.21
N ARG A 130 4.78 7.45 -3.15
CA ARG A 130 4.08 6.23 -3.59
C ARG A 130 2.76 6.05 -2.82
N GLY A 131 1.64 6.16 -3.53
CA GLY A 131 0.29 6.07 -2.95
C GLY A 131 -0.19 7.34 -2.23
N GLU A 132 0.58 8.43 -2.28
CA GLU A 132 0.17 9.76 -1.80
C GLU A 132 0.02 10.71 -2.98
N TYR A 133 -1.23 11.09 -3.23
CA TYR A 133 -1.61 11.97 -4.32
C TYR A 133 -2.16 13.29 -3.77
N GLU A 134 -1.91 14.35 -4.51
CA GLU A 134 -2.50 15.66 -4.30
C GLU A 134 -3.19 16.10 -5.59
N THR A 135 -4.44 16.50 -5.45
CA THR A 135 -5.21 17.08 -6.54
C THR A 135 -5.46 18.55 -6.29
N GLN A 136 -5.29 19.35 -7.33
CA GLN A 136 -5.54 20.78 -7.32
C GLN A 136 -6.59 21.14 -8.36
N PHE A 137 -7.67 21.78 -7.90
CA PHE A 137 -8.72 22.32 -8.76
C PHE A 137 -8.68 23.85 -8.74
N ARG A 138 -8.56 24.45 -9.92
CA ARG A 138 -8.46 25.91 -10.15
C ARG A 138 -9.58 26.46 -11.08
N SER A 139 -10.59 25.66 -11.40
CA SER A 139 -11.69 26.06 -12.28
C SER A 139 -12.70 26.98 -11.57
N ALA A 140 -13.77 27.43 -12.24
CA ALA A 140 -14.87 28.13 -11.55
C ALA A 140 -15.68 27.21 -10.62
N GLN A 141 -15.63 25.89 -10.86
CA GLN A 141 -16.35 24.84 -10.13
C GLN A 141 -15.43 23.97 -9.27
N GLN A 142 -14.42 24.57 -8.63
CA GLN A 142 -13.37 23.86 -7.89
C GLN A 142 -13.90 22.90 -6.84
N LEU A 143 -14.83 23.37 -6.01
CA LEU A 143 -15.34 22.62 -4.86
C LEU A 143 -16.27 21.48 -5.30
N PRO A 144 -17.26 21.69 -6.21
CA PRO A 144 -18.04 20.59 -6.78
C PRO A 144 -17.20 19.52 -7.48
N ASN A 145 -16.21 19.92 -8.30
CA ASN A 145 -15.34 18.98 -9.02
C ASN A 145 -14.45 18.18 -8.04
N CYS A 146 -13.94 18.85 -7.00
CA CYS A 146 -13.17 18.19 -5.95
C CYS A 146 -14.00 17.18 -5.16
N LEU A 147 -15.27 17.50 -4.88
CA LEU A 147 -16.20 16.57 -4.23
C LEU A 147 -16.52 15.37 -5.12
N GLU A 148 -16.78 15.59 -6.40
CA GLU A 148 -17.03 14.51 -7.37
C GLU A 148 -15.84 13.56 -7.47
N PHE A 149 -14.62 14.11 -7.51
CA PHE A 149 -13.40 13.30 -7.47
C PHE A 149 -13.25 12.54 -6.15
N THR A 150 -13.68 13.12 -5.03
CA THR A 150 -13.70 12.43 -3.73
C THR A 150 -14.66 11.25 -3.74
N ILE A 151 -15.89 11.44 -4.27
CA ILE A 151 -16.90 10.39 -4.44
C ILE A 151 -16.35 9.25 -5.33
N PHE A 152 -15.65 9.60 -6.41
CA PHE A 152 -15.00 8.60 -7.27
C PHE A 152 -14.01 7.72 -6.51
N ILE A 153 -13.17 8.31 -5.65
CA ILE A 153 -12.20 7.56 -4.84
C ILE A 153 -12.92 6.67 -3.82
N GLU A 154 -13.98 7.16 -3.18
CA GLU A 154 -14.79 6.35 -2.26
C GLU A 154 -15.43 5.15 -2.96
N HIS A 155 -15.94 5.32 -4.18
CA HIS A 155 -16.45 4.20 -4.98
C HIS A 155 -15.35 3.19 -5.32
N LEU A 156 -14.15 3.66 -5.65
CA LEU A 156 -13.00 2.79 -5.94
C LEU A 156 -12.59 1.99 -4.69
N VAL A 157 -12.57 2.62 -3.52
CA VAL A 157 -12.31 1.97 -2.23
C VAL A 157 -13.40 0.95 -1.90
N THR A 158 -14.67 1.31 -2.08
CA THR A 158 -15.81 0.42 -1.82
C THR A 158 -15.80 -0.79 -2.76
N ALA A 159 -15.56 -0.57 -4.06
CA ALA A 159 -15.40 -1.62 -5.06
C ALA A 159 -14.21 -2.55 -4.81
N SER A 160 -13.22 -2.08 -4.03
CA SER A 160 -12.07 -2.90 -3.62
C SER A 160 -12.39 -3.86 -2.47
N GLU A 161 -13.61 -3.84 -1.91
CA GLU A 161 -14.06 -4.69 -0.79
C GLU A 161 -13.12 -4.64 0.43
N GLY A 162 -12.60 -3.44 0.73
CA GLY A 162 -11.69 -3.22 1.87
C GLY A 162 -10.23 -3.61 1.60
N ARG A 163 -9.87 -4.01 0.38
CA ARG A 163 -8.47 -4.26 -0.03
C ARG A 163 -7.68 -2.98 -0.19
N LEU A 164 -8.36 -1.88 -0.50
CA LEU A 164 -7.81 -0.54 -0.55
C LEU A 164 -8.39 0.28 0.60
N GLN A 165 -7.54 1.06 1.25
CA GLN A 165 -7.91 2.05 2.23
C GLN A 165 -7.55 3.42 1.69
N ALA A 166 -8.48 4.37 1.79
CA ALA A 166 -8.23 5.75 1.46
C ALA A 166 -8.30 6.62 2.71
N LYS A 167 -7.33 7.49 2.83
CA LYS A 167 -7.30 8.56 3.82
C LYS A 167 -7.28 9.87 3.07
N MET A 168 -8.34 10.65 3.25
CA MET A 168 -8.61 11.81 2.40
C MET A 168 -8.86 13.04 3.25
N ALA A 169 -8.39 14.18 2.76
CA ALA A 169 -8.84 15.47 3.27
C ALA A 169 -8.82 16.50 2.16
N LEU A 170 -9.73 17.46 2.27
CA LEU A 170 -9.81 18.60 1.36
C LEU A 170 -9.84 19.91 2.13
N ALA A 171 -9.26 20.94 1.51
CA ALA A 171 -9.43 22.31 1.96
C ALA A 171 -9.40 23.28 0.78
N GLN A 172 -10.02 24.43 0.99
CA GLN A 172 -10.02 25.54 0.05
C GLN A 172 -9.24 26.71 0.64
N GLY A 173 -8.60 27.49 -0.23
CA GLY A 173 -7.98 28.75 0.15
C GLY A 173 -7.48 29.53 -1.06
N LEU A 174 -6.68 30.56 -0.82
CA LEU A 174 -6.10 31.39 -1.86
C LEU A 174 -4.92 30.69 -2.52
N LEU A 175 -4.68 30.97 -3.80
CA LEU A 175 -3.57 30.38 -4.54
C LEU A 175 -2.19 30.80 -3.98
N GLU A 176 -2.09 32.00 -3.42
CA GLU A 176 -0.86 32.52 -2.78
C GLU A 176 -0.44 31.68 -1.56
N ASP A 177 -1.41 31.13 -0.85
CA ASP A 177 -1.21 30.31 0.34
C ASP A 177 -1.08 28.81 0.05
N HIS A 178 -0.95 28.43 -1.23
CA HIS A 178 -1.00 27.04 -1.69
C HIS A 178 -0.12 26.08 -0.87
N GLU A 179 1.13 26.45 -0.58
CA GLU A 179 2.06 25.58 0.18
C GLU A 179 1.57 25.35 1.62
N SER A 180 1.01 26.38 2.27
CA SER A 180 0.47 26.29 3.62
C SER A 180 -0.78 25.39 3.64
N ILE A 181 -1.64 25.53 2.63
CA ILE A 181 -2.86 24.74 2.48
C ILE A 181 -2.49 23.28 2.19
N ALA A 182 -1.54 23.02 1.29
CA ALA A 182 -1.07 21.67 0.96
C ALA A 182 -0.52 20.95 2.20
N LYS A 183 0.33 21.60 3.00
CA LYS A 183 0.83 21.04 4.27
C LYS A 183 -0.32 20.70 5.22
N ARG A 184 -1.28 21.60 5.39
CA ARG A 184 -2.46 21.41 6.25
C ARG A 184 -3.32 20.25 5.77
N VAL A 185 -3.62 20.18 4.48
CA VAL A 185 -4.48 19.14 3.89
C VAL A 185 -3.82 17.76 3.98
N ARG A 186 -2.51 17.65 3.73
CA ARG A 186 -1.76 16.39 3.92
C ARG A 186 -1.76 15.91 5.38
N TYR A 187 -1.63 16.85 6.31
CA TYR A 187 -1.72 16.57 7.73
C TYR A 187 -3.13 16.07 8.10
N MET A 188 -4.18 16.78 7.68
CA MET A 188 -5.57 16.36 7.88
C MET A 188 -5.85 14.98 7.28
N ALA A 189 -5.39 14.70 6.05
CA ALA A 189 -5.56 13.40 5.42
C ALA A 189 -4.94 12.28 6.27
N SER A 190 -3.81 12.54 6.94
CA SER A 190 -3.17 11.54 7.81
C SER A 190 -4.01 11.20 9.06
N LEU A 191 -4.81 12.16 9.53
CA LEU A 191 -5.74 12.01 10.65
C LEU A 191 -7.07 11.34 10.25
N SER A 192 -7.33 11.18 8.95
CA SER A 192 -8.57 10.59 8.45
C SER A 192 -8.79 9.18 9.00
N PRO A 193 -9.99 8.88 9.53
CA PRO A 193 -10.37 7.54 9.96
C PRO A 193 -10.76 6.61 8.80
N GLY A 194 -10.46 6.99 7.54
CA GLY A 194 -10.93 6.29 6.35
C GLY A 194 -12.06 7.01 5.61
N LYS A 195 -12.52 8.15 6.15
CA LYS A 195 -13.53 9.03 5.56
C LYS A 195 -12.93 10.40 5.22
N PRO A 196 -13.39 11.10 4.18
CA PRO A 196 -12.85 12.41 3.82
C PRO A 196 -13.04 13.43 4.94
N LEU A 197 -11.99 14.17 5.27
CA LEU A 197 -12.03 15.26 6.26
C LEU A 197 -12.02 16.63 5.59
N ILE A 198 -12.79 17.57 6.12
CA ILE A 198 -12.85 18.96 5.69
C ILE A 198 -12.53 19.91 6.85
N SER A 199 -11.99 21.07 6.51
CA SER A 199 -11.76 22.15 7.48
C SER A 199 -13.02 22.97 7.71
N ARG A 200 -13.10 23.68 8.85
CA ARG A 200 -14.19 24.63 9.12
C ARG A 200 -14.41 25.65 7.99
N SER A 201 -13.35 26.26 7.47
CA SER A 201 -13.47 27.24 6.37
C SER A 201 -14.11 26.63 5.13
N THR A 202 -13.85 25.35 4.87
CA THR A 202 -14.47 24.64 3.75
C THR A 202 -15.93 24.30 4.06
N TYR A 203 -16.23 23.86 5.28
CA TYR A 203 -17.61 23.64 5.73
C TYR A 203 -18.47 24.91 5.64
N ASP A 204 -17.95 26.04 6.09
CA ASP A 204 -18.65 27.34 6.03
C ASP A 204 -18.94 27.75 4.59
N GLU A 205 -18.01 27.51 3.66
CA GLU A 205 -18.20 27.78 2.23
C GLU A 205 -19.20 26.81 1.58
N MET A 206 -19.16 25.52 1.93
CA MET A 206 -20.17 24.54 1.52
C MET A 206 -21.58 24.98 1.98
N THR A 207 -21.68 25.44 3.23
CA THR A 207 -22.92 25.91 3.84
C THR A 207 -23.40 27.21 3.20
N ARG A 208 -22.50 28.17 2.96
CA ARG A 208 -22.80 29.43 2.24
C ARG A 208 -23.39 29.15 0.86
N ARG A 209 -22.77 28.28 0.08
CA ARG A 209 -23.25 27.89 -1.26
C ARG A 209 -24.59 27.18 -1.23
N ALA A 210 -24.85 26.36 -0.22
CA ALA A 210 -26.15 25.71 -0.02
C ALA A 210 -27.26 26.71 0.31
N ILE A 211 -26.94 27.80 1.03
CA ILE A 211 -27.87 28.88 1.39
C ILE A 211 -28.12 29.82 0.21
N GLU A 212 -27.07 30.24 -0.51
CA GLU A 212 -27.15 31.20 -1.63
C GLU A 212 -27.95 30.68 -2.83
N LYS A 213 -28.01 29.36 -3.04
CA LYS A 213 -28.80 28.76 -4.12
C LYS A 213 -30.31 28.65 -3.81
N GLU A 214 -30.80 29.13 -2.66
CA GLU A 214 -32.22 29.04 -2.21
C GLU A 214 -32.87 27.65 -2.25
N GLN A 215 -32.07 26.62 -2.51
CA GLN A 215 -32.40 25.21 -2.40
C GLN A 215 -31.15 24.51 -1.88
N PRO A 216 -31.17 23.96 -0.65
CA PRO A 216 -30.07 23.17 -0.08
C PRO A 216 -29.89 21.80 -0.78
N HIS A 217 -30.27 21.73 -2.06
CA HIS A 217 -30.81 20.54 -2.70
C HIS A 217 -30.49 20.43 -4.19
N ASP A 218 -29.92 21.44 -4.85
CA ASP A 218 -29.68 21.40 -6.30
C ASP A 218 -28.22 21.18 -6.72
N ASP A 219 -27.32 21.00 -5.76
CA ASP A 219 -25.96 20.53 -6.05
C ASP A 219 -25.85 19.06 -5.64
N PRO A 220 -26.00 18.11 -6.59
CA PRO A 220 -26.21 16.70 -6.29
C PRO A 220 -25.07 16.13 -5.45
N ASN A 221 -23.84 16.64 -5.61
CA ASN A 221 -22.66 16.17 -4.88
C ASN A 221 -22.71 16.48 -3.38
N PHE A 222 -23.42 17.53 -2.95
CA PHE A 222 -23.55 17.89 -1.53
C PHE A 222 -24.58 17.03 -0.79
N ARG A 223 -25.59 16.49 -1.49
CA ARG A 223 -26.57 15.56 -0.88
C ARG A 223 -25.98 14.20 -0.52
N HIS A 224 -24.81 13.87 -1.06
CA HIS A 224 -24.18 12.56 -0.83
C HIS A 224 -23.56 12.44 0.57
N TYR A 225 -23.30 13.56 1.26
CA TYR A 225 -22.56 13.55 2.51
C TYR A 225 -23.39 14.05 3.70
N ASP A 226 -23.45 13.25 4.76
CA ASP A 226 -23.75 13.72 6.10
C ASP A 226 -22.46 14.27 6.73
N ILE A 227 -22.49 15.51 7.23
CA ILE A 227 -21.30 16.19 7.73
C ILE A 227 -21.31 16.17 9.25
N GLN A 228 -20.37 15.44 9.85
CA GLN A 228 -20.28 15.27 11.30
C GLN A 228 -19.00 15.92 11.85
N PRO A 229 -19.05 16.58 13.03
CA PRO A 229 -17.84 17.10 13.65
C PRO A 229 -16.88 15.96 14.01
N PHE A 230 -15.60 16.14 13.70
CA PHE A 230 -14.55 15.17 13.96
C PHE A 230 -13.52 15.76 14.94
N HIS A 231 -13.37 15.10 16.08
CA HIS A 231 -12.37 15.47 17.08
C HIS A 231 -11.19 14.51 17.03
N SER A 232 -10.00 15.04 16.77
CA SER A 232 -8.75 14.27 16.84
C SER A 232 -7.94 14.70 18.05
N PRO A 233 -7.50 13.77 18.94
CA PRO A 233 -6.62 14.11 20.06
C PRO A 233 -5.25 14.63 19.60
N LEU A 234 -4.88 14.38 18.35
CA LEU A 234 -3.63 14.85 17.75
C LEU A 234 -3.73 16.26 17.15
N ALA A 235 -4.95 16.78 16.98
CA ALA A 235 -5.23 18.10 16.42
C ALA A 235 -6.35 18.79 17.19
N SER A 236 -6.14 19.04 18.49
CA SER A 236 -7.12 19.68 19.38
C SER A 236 -7.55 21.08 18.94
N ASP A 237 -6.67 21.77 18.23
CA ASP A 237 -6.82 23.18 17.91
C ASP A 237 -7.47 23.40 16.53
N ILE A 238 -7.75 22.31 15.80
CA ILE A 238 -8.31 22.35 14.45
C ILE A 238 -9.71 21.75 14.48
N GLU A 239 -10.71 22.57 14.12
CA GLU A 239 -12.06 22.08 13.88
C GLU A 239 -12.13 21.37 12.53
N LEU A 240 -12.36 20.07 12.60
CA LEU A 240 -12.46 19.18 11.46
C LEU A 240 -13.87 18.62 11.37
N PHE A 241 -14.31 18.36 10.15
CA PHE A 241 -15.59 17.71 9.89
C PHE A 241 -15.35 16.50 8.98
N CYS A 242 -16.04 15.41 9.29
CA CYS A 242 -16.02 14.20 8.50
C CYS A 242 -17.17 14.24 7.50
N LEU A 243 -16.87 13.96 6.24
CA LEU A 243 -17.84 13.68 5.20
C LEU A 243 -18.19 12.19 5.29
N ASP A 244 -19.43 11.87 5.66
CA ASP A 244 -19.93 10.50 5.69
C ASP A 244 -20.87 10.29 4.51
N ALA A 245 -20.48 9.47 3.54
CA ALA A 245 -21.35 9.17 2.42
C ALA A 245 -22.54 8.33 2.93
N ASP A 246 -23.72 8.93 3.03
CA ASP A 246 -24.93 8.27 3.50
C ASP A 246 -25.24 7.14 2.51
N HIS A 247 -24.99 5.88 2.91
CA HIS A 247 -25.35 4.67 2.16
C HIS A 247 -26.89 4.52 2.17
N LYS A 248 -27.62 5.47 1.58
CA LYS A 248 -28.98 5.22 1.14
C LYS A 248 -28.88 4.38 -0.12
N GLU A 249 -28.99 3.07 0.09
CA GLU A 249 -29.36 2.09 -0.93
C GLU A 249 -30.22 2.72 -2.02
N GLN A 250 -29.65 2.96 -3.20
CA GLN A 250 -30.43 2.88 -4.42
C GLN A 250 -30.34 1.46 -4.94
N LEU A 251 -30.99 0.55 -4.21
CA LEU A 251 -31.61 -0.62 -4.79
C LEU A 251 -32.73 -0.13 -5.72
N ARG A 252 -32.41 0.03 -7.01
CA ARG A 252 -33.37 -0.12 -8.11
C ARG A 252 -32.72 -0.79 -9.30
#